data_AF-A0A653V937-F1
#
_entry.id   AF-A0A653V937-F1
#
_cell.length_a   1.000
_cell.length_b   1.000
_cell.length_c   1.000
_cell.angle_alpha   90.00
_cell.angle_beta   90.00
_cell.angle_gamma   90.00
#
_symmetry.space_group_name_H-M   'P 1'
#
loop_
_entity.id
_entity.type
_entity.pdbx_description
1 polymer ?
#
loop_
_entity_poly.entity_id
_entity_poly.type
_entity_poly.pdbx_seq_one_letter_code
_entity_poly.pdbx_strand_id
1 'polypeptide(L)'
;MSKQTASQPRRRRRWWLIPVGILAAIALVAVGVTIANLASPNTTRTPAGAATEAPTGTGSTAPVQGVDYASGCVAGPDITSKDLLELREKKQFTPAGAAEFLGAFMQLYSAADPDRRPNLRETVDDVADGTAHSMLAGSDLSKSGYDDGQTHGVDLSGSAYLVRDSTDTTVTIAFAGLTTTNGKPDPAEDSASKYQYTGGTFTLTTSAQGWVISDADPSPGWDEGLTSGTKYKEGC
;
A
#
# COMPACT_ATOMS: atom_id res chain seq x y z
N MET A 1 -72.28 -49.71 29.39
CA MET A 1 -71.30 -49.48 28.31
C MET A 1 -70.91 -48.00 28.32
N SER A 2 -69.65 -47.69 28.66
CA SER A 2 -68.83 -46.59 28.11
C SER A 2 -67.51 -46.59 28.88
N LYS A 3 -66.39 -46.35 28.17
CA LYS A 3 -65.04 -46.72 28.63
C LYS A 3 -64.27 -45.53 29.22
N GLN A 4 -63.35 -45.88 30.14
CA GLN A 4 -62.05 -45.25 30.44
C GLN A 4 -62.08 -43.75 30.83
N THR A 5 -61.97 -43.40 32.12
CA THR A 5 -60.76 -43.46 33.00
C THR A 5 -59.79 -42.29 32.79
N ALA A 6 -59.71 -41.44 33.83
CA ALA A 6 -58.59 -40.63 34.35
C ALA A 6 -57.39 -40.27 33.42
N SER A 7 -56.80 -39.07 33.49
CA SER A 7 -56.21 -38.52 34.74
C SER A 7 -55.84 -37.04 34.67
N GLN A 8 -55.98 -36.32 35.79
CA GLN A 8 -55.20 -35.11 36.13
C GLN A 8 -53.73 -35.48 36.49
N PRO A 9 -52.72 -34.57 36.65
CA PRO A 9 -52.82 -33.24 37.26
C PRO A 9 -51.84 -32.11 36.79
N ARG A 10 -51.90 -30.98 37.51
CA ARG A 10 -51.06 -29.78 37.42
C ARG A 10 -49.54 -29.99 37.63
N ARG A 11 -48.76 -29.09 37.03
CA ARG A 11 -47.41 -28.58 37.40
C ARG A 11 -46.31 -29.60 37.78
N ARG A 12 -45.23 -29.60 37.00
CA ARG A 12 -43.85 -29.75 37.53
C ARG A 12 -42.86 -28.80 36.86
N ARG A 13 -42.06 -28.11 37.68
CA ARG A 13 -40.74 -27.53 37.32
C ARG A 13 -39.70 -28.65 37.30
N ARG A 14 -38.82 -28.66 36.29
CA ARG A 14 -37.44 -29.20 36.22
C ARG A 14 -37.03 -29.10 34.74
N TRP A 15 -35.79 -28.90 34.29
CA TRP A 15 -34.48 -28.47 34.80
C TRP A 15 -33.55 -28.72 33.58
N TRP A 16 -32.68 -27.78 33.20
CA TRP A 16 -31.45 -27.97 32.36
C TRP A 16 -31.58 -28.74 31.02
N LEU A 17 -31.34 -28.16 29.84
CA LEU A 17 -30.04 -27.67 29.35
C LEU A 17 -30.16 -26.69 28.14
N ILE A 18 -29.09 -25.92 27.96
CA ILE A 18 -28.73 -24.97 26.86
C ILE A 18 -27.72 -25.73 25.93
N PRO A 19 -27.31 -25.30 24.69
CA PRO A 19 -27.66 -24.15 23.84
C PRO A 19 -28.47 -24.63 22.58
N VAL A 20 -28.51 -24.05 21.35
CA VAL A 20 -27.79 -22.96 20.64
C VAL A 20 -28.74 -22.25 19.65
N GLY A 21 -28.51 -20.97 19.37
CA GLY A 21 -28.76 -20.39 18.03
C GLY A 21 -29.81 -19.28 17.92
N ILE A 22 -29.38 -18.15 17.35
CA ILE A 22 -30.20 -17.11 16.70
C ILE A 22 -31.08 -16.28 17.65
N LEU A 23 -30.50 -15.21 18.23
CA LEU A 23 -30.96 -13.81 18.04
C LEU A 23 -30.13 -12.79 18.85
N ALA A 24 -30.23 -11.53 18.40
CA ALA A 24 -29.87 -10.28 19.08
C ALA A 24 -28.38 -9.89 19.22
N ALA A 25 -27.93 -9.02 18.30
CA ALA A 25 -27.11 -7.84 18.63
C ALA A 25 -27.23 -6.75 17.54
N ILE A 26 -28.36 -6.04 17.49
CA ILE A 26 -28.39 -4.68 16.92
C ILE A 26 -27.81 -3.76 18.00
N ALA A 27 -26.50 -3.46 17.94
CA ALA A 27 -25.83 -2.28 18.54
C ALA A 27 -24.29 -2.41 18.61
N LEU A 28 -23.60 -2.12 17.51
CA LEU A 28 -22.24 -1.52 17.45
C LEU A 28 -22.22 -0.75 16.12
N VAL A 29 -22.45 0.56 16.06
CA VAL A 29 -21.58 1.65 16.55
C VAL A 29 -20.15 1.54 16.00
N ALA A 30 -19.95 2.22 14.87
CA ALA A 30 -18.72 2.86 14.43
C ALA A 30 -17.39 2.07 14.57
N VAL A 31 -17.08 1.24 13.58
CA VAL A 31 -15.72 1.18 13.02
C VAL A 31 -15.82 1.15 11.49
N GLY A 32 -15.87 2.33 10.87
CA GLY A 32 -15.53 2.46 9.46
C GLY A 32 -14.02 2.60 9.35
N VAL A 33 -13.31 1.49 9.08
CA VAL A 33 -11.86 1.55 8.82
C VAL A 33 -11.66 2.32 7.53
N THR A 34 -11.23 3.56 7.66
CA THR A 34 -11.20 4.55 6.60
C THR A 34 -9.82 4.56 5.96
N ILE A 35 -9.65 3.75 4.90
CA ILE A 35 -8.45 3.78 4.04
C ILE A 35 -8.31 5.15 3.33
N ALA A 36 -9.35 5.99 3.37
CA ALA A 36 -9.33 7.39 2.93
C ALA A 36 -8.32 8.31 3.63
N ASN A 37 -7.74 7.95 4.79
CA ASN A 37 -6.92 8.87 5.59
C ASN A 37 -5.45 9.07 5.15
N LEU A 38 -5.02 8.47 4.03
CA LEU A 38 -3.83 8.97 3.30
C LEU A 38 -4.17 10.14 2.34
N ALA A 39 -5.45 10.49 2.19
CA ALA A 39 -5.91 11.70 1.51
C ALA A 39 -6.63 12.63 2.49
N SER A 40 -5.94 13.69 2.95
CA SER A 40 -6.54 14.73 3.79
C SER A 40 -5.75 16.04 3.74
N PRO A 41 -6.41 17.21 3.95
CA PRO A 41 -7.77 17.56 3.56
C PRO A 41 -7.78 18.81 2.64
N ASN A 42 -8.91 19.05 1.96
CA ASN A 42 -9.13 20.27 1.17
C ASN A 42 -8.96 21.53 2.04
N THR A 43 -7.78 22.15 1.95
CA THR A 43 -7.48 23.44 2.55
C THR A 43 -7.19 24.42 1.43
N THR A 44 -8.20 25.17 1.02
CA THR A 44 -8.11 26.17 -0.06
C THR A 44 -7.12 27.27 0.31
N ARG A 45 -5.85 27.09 -0.07
CA ARG A 45 -4.78 28.07 0.20
C ARG A 45 -4.71 29.06 -0.94
N THR A 46 -5.27 30.25 -0.72
CA THR A 46 -5.08 31.41 -1.61
C THR A 46 -3.58 31.64 -1.84
N PRO A 47 -3.10 31.81 -3.09
CA PRO A 47 -1.68 32.03 -3.35
C PRO A 47 -1.26 33.44 -2.91
N ALA A 48 -0.46 33.52 -1.84
CA ALA A 48 0.38 34.68 -1.56
C ALA A 48 1.72 34.45 -2.27
N GLY A 49 2.09 35.35 -3.19
CA GLY A 49 3.13 35.11 -4.19
C GLY A 49 4.55 35.53 -3.80
N ALA A 50 5.42 35.45 -4.82
CA ALA A 50 6.87 35.69 -4.83
C ALA A 50 7.71 34.57 -4.17
N ALA A 51 8.80 34.06 -4.77
CA ALA A 51 9.51 34.53 -5.96
C ALA A 51 10.32 33.42 -6.68
N THR A 52 10.85 33.80 -7.86
CA THR A 52 11.95 33.19 -8.63
C THR A 52 11.53 32.21 -9.72
N GLU A 53 11.82 32.59 -10.97
CA GLU A 53 11.63 31.76 -12.16
C GLU A 53 12.61 30.58 -12.14
N ALA A 54 12.08 29.36 -12.18
CA ALA A 54 12.85 28.16 -12.53
C ALA A 54 12.99 28.07 -14.06
N PRO A 55 14.09 27.54 -14.60
CA PRO A 55 14.33 27.52 -16.03
C PRO A 55 13.28 26.66 -16.77
N THR A 56 12.66 27.24 -17.79
CA THR A 56 11.62 26.61 -18.61
C THR A 56 12.18 25.51 -19.51
N GLY A 57 12.55 24.38 -18.92
CA GLY A 57 12.73 23.13 -19.64
C GLY A 57 11.37 22.53 -19.95
N THR A 58 11.01 22.42 -21.23
CA THR A 58 9.83 21.68 -21.68
C THR A 58 10.07 20.18 -21.49
N GLY A 59 9.86 19.71 -20.26
CA GLY A 59 9.85 18.28 -19.95
C GLY A 59 8.81 17.56 -20.81
N SER A 60 9.23 16.51 -21.50
CA SER A 60 8.35 15.71 -22.35
C SER A 60 7.28 15.04 -21.48
N THR A 61 6.01 15.34 -21.74
CA THR A 61 4.87 14.67 -21.06
C THR A 61 4.56 13.29 -21.63
N ALA A 62 5.31 12.80 -22.61
CA ALA A 62 5.19 11.44 -23.13
C ALA A 62 6.06 10.48 -22.31
N PRO A 63 5.51 9.36 -21.78
CA PRO A 63 6.26 8.41 -20.96
C PRO A 63 7.45 7.78 -21.71
N VAL A 64 8.52 7.49 -20.97
CA VAL A 64 9.75 6.92 -21.52
C VAL A 64 9.48 5.51 -22.06
N GLN A 65 9.70 5.33 -23.36
CA GLN A 65 9.48 4.06 -24.07
C GLN A 65 10.76 3.22 -24.09
N GLY A 66 10.61 1.89 -24.10
CA GLY A 66 11.73 0.96 -24.26
C GLY A 66 12.61 0.76 -23.02
N VAL A 67 12.08 1.01 -21.83
CA VAL A 67 12.74 0.70 -20.56
C VAL A 67 12.84 -0.83 -20.38
N ASP A 68 13.98 -1.32 -19.88
CA ASP A 68 14.12 -2.72 -19.47
C ASP A 68 13.09 -3.12 -18.39
N TYR A 69 12.69 -4.39 -18.37
CA TYR A 69 11.71 -4.89 -17.40
C TYR A 69 12.32 -4.95 -15.99
N ALA A 70 11.71 -4.24 -15.04
CA ALA A 70 12.01 -4.37 -13.62
C ALA A 70 11.49 -5.71 -13.07
N SER A 71 12.33 -6.43 -12.32
CA SER A 71 11.91 -7.61 -11.56
C SER A 71 11.20 -7.21 -10.27
N GLY A 72 10.07 -7.87 -9.96
CA GLY A 72 9.35 -7.66 -8.71
C GLY A 72 9.87 -8.48 -7.53
N CYS A 73 10.74 -9.47 -7.74
CA CYS A 73 11.29 -10.31 -6.66
C CYS A 73 12.78 -10.08 -6.38
N VAL A 74 13.32 -8.90 -6.67
CA VAL A 74 14.77 -8.59 -6.51
C VAL A 74 15.32 -8.78 -5.09
N ALA A 75 14.45 -8.77 -4.08
CA ALA A 75 14.77 -9.01 -2.67
C ALA A 75 13.95 -10.15 -2.03
N GLY A 76 13.18 -10.91 -2.83
CA GLY A 76 12.31 -11.98 -2.36
C GLY A 76 10.98 -11.52 -1.75
N PRO A 77 10.08 -12.45 -1.39
CA PRO A 77 8.72 -12.16 -0.89
C PRO A 77 8.67 -11.69 0.57
N ASP A 78 9.71 -12.00 1.36
CA ASP A 78 9.82 -11.64 2.77
C ASP A 78 10.92 -10.57 2.98
N ILE A 79 10.92 -9.54 2.12
CA ILE A 79 11.96 -8.49 2.12
C ILE A 79 12.13 -7.83 3.49
N THR A 80 13.38 -7.71 3.95
CA THR A 80 13.73 -6.94 5.15
C THR A 80 14.39 -5.60 4.81
N SER A 81 14.46 -4.72 5.82
CA SER A 81 15.26 -3.49 5.79
C SER A 81 16.70 -3.71 5.30
N LYS A 82 17.30 -4.84 5.69
CA LYS A 82 18.66 -5.20 5.25
C LYS A 82 18.70 -5.48 3.75
N ASP A 83 17.77 -6.28 3.24
CA ASP A 83 17.75 -6.67 1.83
C ASP A 83 17.46 -5.47 0.91
N LEU A 84 16.65 -4.51 1.37
CA LEU A 84 16.43 -3.24 0.67
C LEU A 84 17.71 -2.39 0.61
N LEU A 85 18.49 -2.33 1.68
CA LEU A 85 19.76 -1.62 1.70
C LEU A 85 20.83 -2.33 0.83
N GLU A 86 20.92 -3.66 0.88
CA GLU A 86 21.78 -4.43 -0.05
C GLU A 86 21.34 -4.26 -1.52
N LEU A 87 20.05 -4.13 -1.81
CA LEU A 87 19.53 -3.78 -3.14
C LEU A 87 19.97 -2.38 -3.58
N ARG A 88 19.87 -1.39 -2.69
CA ARG A 88 20.30 0.00 -2.92
C ARG A 88 21.78 0.08 -3.30
N GLU A 89 22.64 -0.65 -2.59
CA GLU A 89 24.09 -0.68 -2.79
C GLU A 89 24.52 -1.22 -4.16
N LYS A 90 23.66 -1.98 -4.87
CA LYS A 90 23.93 -2.44 -6.24
C LYS A 90 24.04 -1.29 -7.26
N LYS A 91 23.55 -0.08 -6.92
CA LYS A 91 23.72 1.16 -7.71
C LYS A 91 23.36 1.01 -9.19
N GLN A 92 22.28 0.27 -9.46
CA GLN A 92 21.72 0.13 -10.80
C GLN A 92 20.98 1.42 -11.16
N PHE A 93 21.75 2.44 -11.57
CA PHE A 93 21.26 3.76 -11.95
C PHE A 93 20.64 3.75 -13.35
N THR A 94 19.59 2.93 -13.50
CA THR A 94 18.74 2.82 -14.70
C THR A 94 17.27 2.99 -14.27
N PRO A 95 16.34 3.32 -15.19
CA PRO A 95 14.93 3.45 -14.81
C PRO A 95 14.31 2.12 -14.37
N ALA A 96 14.82 0.99 -14.88
CA ALA A 96 14.48 -0.34 -14.40
C ALA A 96 14.94 -0.53 -12.95
N GLY A 97 16.21 -0.25 -12.63
CA GLY A 97 16.73 -0.36 -11.26
C GLY A 97 16.06 0.59 -10.26
N ALA A 98 15.59 1.76 -10.71
CA ALA A 98 14.75 2.65 -9.91
C ALA A 98 13.37 2.04 -9.61
N ALA A 99 12.73 1.42 -10.61
CA ALA A 99 11.46 0.72 -10.42
C ALA A 99 11.61 -0.52 -9.52
N GLU A 100 12.67 -1.32 -9.69
CA GLU A 100 12.99 -2.45 -8.81
C GLU A 100 13.17 -2.00 -7.35
N PHE A 101 13.92 -0.92 -7.12
CA PHE A 101 14.11 -0.36 -5.79
C PHE A 101 12.82 0.20 -5.19
N LEU A 102 12.01 0.91 -5.98
CA LEU A 102 10.71 1.44 -5.54
C LEU A 102 9.73 0.31 -5.18
N GLY A 103 9.65 -0.73 -6.02
CA GLY A 103 8.81 -1.91 -5.75
C GLY A 103 9.21 -2.60 -4.43
N ALA A 104 10.51 -2.87 -4.26
CA ALA A 104 11.07 -3.45 -3.05
C ALA A 104 10.76 -2.58 -1.80
N PHE A 105 10.93 -1.26 -1.90
CA PHE A 105 10.53 -0.34 -0.83
C PHE A 105 9.03 -0.43 -0.52
N MET A 106 8.16 -0.52 -1.54
CA MET A 106 6.71 -0.61 -1.35
C MET A 106 6.27 -1.91 -0.67
N GLN A 107 6.90 -3.05 -0.99
CA GLN A 107 6.68 -4.31 -0.26
C GLN A 107 7.02 -4.14 1.23
N LEU A 108 8.24 -3.66 1.54
CA LEU A 108 8.69 -3.46 2.93
C LEU A 108 7.82 -2.44 3.69
N TYR A 109 7.47 -1.32 3.06
CA TYR A 109 6.71 -0.24 3.68
C TYR A 109 5.23 -0.57 3.87
N SER A 110 4.67 -1.47 3.07
CA SER A 110 3.25 -1.89 3.18
C SER A 110 3.00 -3.08 4.11
N ALA A 111 4.00 -3.93 4.37
CA ALA A 111 3.84 -5.21 5.09
C ALA A 111 3.39 -5.07 6.56
N ALA A 112 2.09 -4.96 6.84
CA ALA A 112 1.43 -4.54 8.09
C ALA A 112 2.19 -4.78 9.42
N ASP A 113 2.62 -6.03 9.64
CA ASP A 113 3.23 -6.56 10.86
C ASP A 113 4.48 -5.74 11.31
N PRO A 114 4.44 -5.09 12.49
CA PRO A 114 5.59 -4.36 13.04
C PRO A 114 6.74 -5.28 13.48
N ASP A 115 6.45 -6.51 13.93
CA ASP A 115 7.48 -7.46 14.39
C ASP A 115 8.30 -8.01 13.21
N ARG A 116 7.73 -7.98 11.99
CA ARG A 116 8.47 -8.26 10.74
C ARG A 116 9.33 -7.10 10.24
N ARG A 117 9.20 -5.92 10.85
CA ARG A 117 9.81 -4.68 10.34
C ARG A 117 10.68 -3.97 11.39
N PRO A 118 11.63 -4.68 12.04
CA PRO A 118 12.63 -4.02 12.86
C PRO A 118 13.35 -2.97 12.00
N ASN A 119 13.52 -1.78 12.58
CA ASN A 119 14.28 -0.68 12.01
C ASN A 119 13.65 -0.04 10.74
N LEU A 120 12.35 -0.25 10.45
CA LEU A 120 11.70 0.41 9.29
C LEU A 120 11.86 1.93 9.30
N ARG A 121 11.76 2.57 10.47
CA ARG A 121 11.90 4.03 10.61
C ARG A 121 13.31 4.50 10.23
N GLU A 122 14.33 3.82 10.73
CA GLU A 122 15.75 4.05 10.40
C GLU A 122 15.99 3.79 8.91
N THR A 123 15.33 2.79 8.33
CA THR A 123 15.39 2.50 6.89
C THR A 123 14.77 3.63 6.06
N VAL A 124 13.64 4.19 6.48
CA VAL A 124 13.03 5.37 5.84
C VAL A 124 13.95 6.59 5.96
N ASP A 125 14.58 6.79 7.12
CA ASP A 125 15.59 7.85 7.32
C ASP A 125 16.81 7.66 6.39
N ASP A 126 17.20 6.42 6.07
CA ASP A 126 18.30 6.12 5.16
C ASP A 126 17.92 6.25 3.67
N VAL A 127 16.70 5.87 3.27
CA VAL A 127 16.30 5.69 1.85
C VAL A 127 15.35 6.75 1.28
N ALA A 128 14.83 7.66 2.11
CA ALA A 128 13.99 8.76 1.66
C ALA A 128 14.59 10.12 2.07
N ASP A 129 14.39 11.15 1.24
CA ASP A 129 14.69 12.55 1.58
C ASP A 129 13.51 13.48 1.29
N GLY A 130 13.68 14.78 1.56
CA GLY A 130 12.76 15.82 1.10
C GLY A 130 11.30 15.65 1.52
N THR A 131 10.39 15.76 0.54
CA THR A 131 8.95 15.58 0.75
C THR A 131 8.63 14.14 1.09
N ALA A 132 9.25 13.18 0.41
CA ALA A 132 9.00 11.76 0.61
C ALA A 132 9.32 11.34 2.06
N HIS A 133 10.49 11.73 2.58
CA HIS A 133 10.84 11.52 3.97
C HIS A 133 9.82 12.13 4.94
N SER A 134 9.42 13.39 4.70
CA SER A 134 8.46 14.10 5.55
C SER A 134 7.11 13.36 5.64
N MET A 135 6.68 12.70 4.55
CA MET A 135 5.44 11.92 4.50
C MET A 135 5.61 10.51 5.10
N LEU A 136 6.70 9.82 4.78
CA LEU A 136 6.95 8.44 5.18
C LEU A 136 7.36 8.33 6.66
N ALA A 137 8.27 9.20 7.13
CA ALA A 137 8.71 9.23 8.53
C ALA A 137 7.67 9.85 9.48
N GLY A 138 6.72 10.62 8.96
CA GLY A 138 5.54 11.13 9.68
C GLY A 138 4.40 10.12 9.81
N SER A 139 4.40 9.06 9.00
CA SER A 139 3.34 8.05 8.97
C SER A 139 3.41 7.11 10.17
N ASP A 140 2.46 7.25 11.09
CA ASP A 140 2.28 6.29 12.17
C ASP A 140 1.52 5.06 11.66
N LEU A 141 2.27 4.07 11.18
CA LEU A 141 1.73 2.81 10.65
C LEU A 141 1.01 1.95 11.70
N SER A 142 1.13 2.26 13.00
CA SER A 142 0.27 1.63 14.04
C SER A 142 -1.15 2.20 14.04
N LYS A 143 -1.37 3.38 13.45
CA LYS A 143 -2.67 4.05 13.35
C LYS A 143 -3.36 3.88 11.99
N SER A 144 -2.71 3.28 10.99
CA SER A 144 -3.25 3.15 9.63
C SER A 144 -4.34 2.08 9.46
N GLY A 145 -4.76 1.42 10.55
CA GLY A 145 -5.79 0.37 10.53
C GLY A 145 -5.29 -1.00 10.09
N TYR A 146 -4.00 -1.12 9.74
CA TYR A 146 -3.36 -2.39 9.38
C TYR A 146 -2.96 -3.27 10.58
N ASP A 147 -3.03 -2.74 11.82
CA ASP A 147 -2.87 -3.52 13.06
C ASP A 147 -4.22 -4.15 13.49
N ASP A 148 -4.82 -4.93 12.58
CA ASP A 148 -6.08 -5.67 12.79
C ASP A 148 -5.86 -7.18 12.96
N GLY A 149 -4.59 -7.61 13.05
CA GLY A 149 -4.18 -9.01 13.12
C GLY A 149 -4.09 -9.73 11.77
N GLN A 150 -4.21 -9.01 10.64
CA GLN A 150 -4.06 -9.56 9.28
C GLN A 150 -2.75 -9.06 8.65
N THR A 151 -2.13 -9.87 7.77
CA THR A 151 -0.94 -9.40 7.03
C THR A 151 -1.37 -8.69 5.75
N HIS A 152 -1.43 -7.37 5.80
CA HIS A 152 -1.59 -6.51 4.62
C HIS A 152 -0.25 -6.28 3.93
N GLY A 153 -0.25 -6.06 2.61
CA GLY A 153 0.96 -5.74 1.84
C GLY A 153 0.68 -5.49 0.36
N VAL A 154 1.74 -5.16 -0.39
CA VAL A 154 1.70 -4.98 -1.85
C VAL A 154 2.33 -6.18 -2.55
N ASP A 155 1.64 -6.73 -3.55
CA ASP A 155 2.10 -7.86 -4.39
C ASP A 155 2.52 -7.34 -5.78
N LEU A 156 3.82 -7.40 -6.09
CA LEU A 156 4.35 -6.90 -7.36
C LEU A 156 4.00 -7.79 -8.55
N SER A 157 3.54 -9.04 -8.36
CA SER A 157 3.07 -9.89 -9.46
C SER A 157 1.85 -9.30 -10.18
N GLY A 158 1.01 -8.56 -9.45
CA GLY A 158 -0.12 -7.81 -10.00
C GLY A 158 0.18 -6.33 -10.28
N SER A 159 1.29 -5.80 -9.78
CA SER A 159 1.60 -4.37 -9.79
C SER A 159 2.17 -3.86 -11.12
N ALA A 160 2.14 -2.55 -11.32
CA ALA A 160 2.69 -1.88 -12.50
C ALA A 160 3.49 -0.62 -12.14
N TYR A 161 4.36 -0.20 -13.06
CA TYR A 161 5.11 1.05 -12.98
C TYR A 161 5.15 1.75 -14.34
N LEU A 162 5.14 3.08 -14.34
CA LEU A 162 5.27 3.91 -15.54
C LEU A 162 6.35 4.97 -15.31
N VAL A 163 7.44 4.90 -16.08
CA VAL A 163 8.49 5.93 -16.06
C VAL A 163 7.98 7.16 -16.82
N ARG A 164 7.58 8.19 -16.08
CA ARG A 164 7.10 9.47 -16.64
C ARG A 164 8.26 10.33 -17.14
N ASP A 165 9.36 10.36 -16.40
CA ASP A 165 10.57 11.13 -16.74
C ASP A 165 11.84 10.41 -16.26
N SER A 166 12.96 10.66 -16.94
CA SER A 166 14.26 10.11 -16.59
C SER A 166 15.41 10.99 -17.08
N THR A 167 16.34 11.25 -16.18
CA THR A 167 17.64 11.90 -16.42
C THR A 167 18.78 11.01 -15.94
N ASP A 168 20.03 11.47 -16.05
CA ASP A 168 21.21 10.74 -15.57
C ASP A 168 21.22 10.50 -14.04
N THR A 169 20.47 11.30 -13.27
CA THR A 169 20.46 11.25 -11.79
C THR A 169 19.07 11.07 -11.18
N THR A 170 17.99 11.18 -11.96
CA THR A 170 16.63 11.26 -11.43
C THR A 170 15.67 10.47 -12.31
N VAL A 171 14.77 9.68 -11.69
CA VAL A 171 13.72 8.92 -12.38
C VAL A 171 12.39 9.16 -11.68
N THR A 172 11.36 9.53 -12.44
CA THR A 172 10.01 9.78 -11.93
C THR A 172 9.08 8.66 -12.37
N ILE A 173 8.46 7.97 -11.41
CA ILE A 173 7.67 6.76 -11.62
C ILE A 173 6.25 6.95 -11.07
N ALA A 174 5.24 6.73 -11.91
CA ALA A 174 3.89 6.45 -11.41
C ALA A 174 3.78 4.96 -11.07
N PHE A 175 3.48 4.64 -9.82
CA PHE A 175 3.42 3.29 -9.28
C PHE A 175 1.99 2.86 -8.97
N ALA A 176 1.66 1.61 -9.32
CA ALA A 176 0.37 0.98 -9.07
C ALA A 176 0.59 -0.38 -8.38
N GLY A 177 0.61 -0.37 -7.06
CA GLY A 177 0.77 -1.54 -6.20
C GLY A 177 -0.55 -2.28 -5.99
N LEU A 178 -0.64 -3.56 -6.36
CA LEU A 178 -1.79 -4.40 -6.03
C LEU A 178 -1.80 -4.65 -4.51
N THR A 179 -2.87 -4.26 -3.80
CA THR A 179 -2.95 -4.52 -2.36
C THR A 179 -3.45 -5.93 -2.08
N THR A 180 -2.95 -6.52 -1.00
CA THR A 180 -3.32 -7.85 -0.56
C THR A 180 -3.55 -7.91 0.94
N THR A 181 -4.51 -8.72 1.35
CA THR A 181 -4.77 -9.09 2.74
C THR A 181 -4.60 -10.60 2.90
N ASN A 182 -3.72 -11.03 3.81
CA ASN A 182 -3.36 -12.44 4.03
C ASN A 182 -2.93 -13.17 2.74
N GLY A 183 -2.14 -12.48 1.90
CA GLY A 183 -1.62 -13.00 0.62
C GLY A 183 -2.68 -13.20 -0.46
N LYS A 184 -3.81 -12.49 -0.38
CA LYS A 184 -4.88 -12.51 -1.39
C LYS A 184 -5.16 -11.10 -1.90
N PRO A 185 -5.31 -10.88 -3.21
CA PRO A 185 -5.72 -9.60 -3.77
C PRO A 185 -7.01 -9.08 -3.14
N ASP A 186 -6.98 -7.84 -2.67
CA ASP A 186 -8.16 -7.20 -2.10
C ASP A 186 -9.17 -6.90 -3.22
N PRO A 187 -10.48 -7.09 -3.00
CA PRO A 187 -11.49 -6.66 -3.96
C PRO A 187 -11.51 -5.13 -4.05
N ALA A 188 -11.68 -4.58 -5.25
CA ALA A 188 -11.89 -3.14 -5.41
C ALA A 188 -13.19 -2.71 -4.71
N GLU A 189 -13.17 -1.56 -4.02
CA GLU A 189 -14.38 -0.97 -3.43
C GLU A 189 -15.35 -0.40 -4.48
N ASP A 190 -14.84 -0.08 -5.67
CA ASP A 190 -15.60 0.40 -6.83
C ASP A 190 -15.42 -0.49 -8.06
N SER A 191 -16.13 -0.14 -9.15
CA SER A 191 -16.12 -0.91 -10.40
C SER A 191 -15.03 -0.52 -11.40
N ALA A 192 -14.07 0.34 -11.04
CA ALA A 192 -13.02 0.79 -11.96
C ALA A 192 -12.01 -0.32 -12.28
N SER A 193 -11.86 -1.31 -11.39
CA SER A 193 -11.01 -2.47 -11.61
C SER A 193 -11.53 -3.71 -10.85
N LYS A 194 -10.82 -4.84 -10.95
CA LYS A 194 -11.18 -6.07 -10.24
C LYS A 194 -10.67 -6.11 -8.79
N TYR A 195 -9.59 -5.41 -8.51
CA TYR A 195 -8.84 -5.51 -7.26
C TYR A 195 -8.38 -4.12 -6.80
N GLN A 196 -8.21 -3.93 -5.50
CA GLN A 196 -7.76 -2.65 -4.95
C GLN A 196 -6.28 -2.41 -5.30
N TYR A 197 -5.94 -1.16 -5.63
CA TYR A 197 -4.56 -0.72 -5.85
C TYR A 197 -4.24 0.47 -4.94
N THR A 198 -2.95 0.59 -4.61
CA THR A 198 -2.35 1.74 -3.93
C THR A 198 -1.19 2.28 -4.76
N GLY A 199 -0.67 3.46 -4.41
CA GLY A 199 0.49 4.05 -5.07
C GLY A 199 0.34 5.55 -5.26
N GLY A 200 0.96 6.07 -6.31
CA GLY A 200 1.17 7.50 -6.50
C GLY A 200 2.34 7.75 -7.45
N THR A 201 2.83 8.99 -7.47
CA THR A 201 4.02 9.38 -8.23
C THR A 201 5.21 9.50 -7.28
N PHE A 202 6.34 8.89 -7.63
CA PHE A 202 7.56 8.90 -6.82
C PHE A 202 8.74 9.37 -7.67
N THR A 203 9.54 10.27 -7.12
CA THR A 203 10.79 10.70 -7.74
C THR A 203 11.95 10.06 -6.98
N LEU A 204 12.79 9.32 -7.71
CA LEU A 204 13.99 8.70 -7.19
C LEU A 204 15.22 9.44 -7.69
N THR A 205 16.15 9.74 -6.79
CA THR A 205 17.40 10.43 -7.10
C THR A 205 18.61 9.57 -6.72
N THR A 206 19.68 9.62 -7.50
CA THR A 206 20.92 8.89 -7.23
C THR A 206 21.73 9.54 -6.11
N SER A 207 22.25 8.75 -5.18
CA SER A 207 23.12 9.16 -4.08
C SER A 207 24.42 8.34 -4.02
N ALA A 208 25.35 8.70 -3.14
CA ALA A 208 26.57 7.93 -2.92
C ALA A 208 26.31 6.51 -2.40
N GLN A 209 25.14 6.26 -1.81
CA GLN A 209 24.69 4.99 -1.25
C GLN A 209 23.86 4.17 -2.24
N GLY A 210 23.25 4.81 -3.24
CA GLY A 210 22.36 4.20 -4.23
C GLY A 210 21.11 5.06 -4.47
N TRP A 211 19.98 4.46 -4.81
CA TRP A 211 18.72 5.22 -4.97
C TRP A 211 18.24 5.82 -3.65
N VAL A 212 17.55 6.97 -3.73
CA VAL A 212 16.82 7.64 -2.65
C VAL A 212 15.48 8.08 -3.21
N ILE A 213 14.40 7.91 -2.45
CA ILE A 213 13.07 8.44 -2.79
C ILE A 213 13.02 9.88 -2.28
N SER A 214 13.11 10.87 -3.17
CA SER A 214 13.24 12.30 -2.80
C SER A 214 11.91 13.06 -2.83
N ASP A 215 10.95 12.60 -3.63
CA ASP A 215 9.61 13.17 -3.69
C ASP A 215 8.54 12.08 -3.83
N ALA A 216 7.35 12.37 -3.28
CA ALA A 216 6.22 11.45 -3.26
C ALA A 216 4.90 12.24 -3.33
N ASP A 217 4.08 11.94 -4.33
CA ASP A 217 2.73 12.48 -4.49
C ASP A 217 1.72 11.30 -4.44
N PRO A 218 0.94 11.15 -3.36
CA PRO A 218 -0.05 10.08 -3.21
C PRO A 218 -1.36 10.37 -3.98
N SER A 219 -1.42 11.45 -4.76
CA SER A 219 -2.52 11.69 -5.69
C SER A 219 -2.72 10.47 -6.61
N PRO A 220 -3.96 10.14 -6.99
CA PRO A 220 -4.24 8.95 -7.80
C PRO A 220 -3.58 9.07 -9.18
N GLY A 221 -2.42 8.42 -9.31
CA GLY A 221 -1.74 8.11 -10.56
C GLY A 221 -1.47 6.60 -10.73
N TRP A 222 -1.98 5.79 -9.80
CA TRP A 222 -1.95 4.33 -9.89
C TRP A 222 -2.86 3.81 -11.02
N ASP A 223 -3.88 4.58 -11.41
CA ASP A 223 -4.74 4.30 -12.56
C ASP A 223 -3.98 4.45 -13.89
N GLU A 224 -3.17 5.50 -14.04
CA GLU A 224 -2.26 5.69 -15.16
C GLU A 224 -1.18 4.60 -15.17
N GLY A 225 -0.57 4.33 -14.01
CA GLY A 225 0.40 3.23 -13.85
C GLY A 225 -0.19 1.86 -14.22
N LEU A 226 -1.45 1.59 -13.88
CA LEU A 226 -2.14 0.34 -14.21
C LEU A 226 -2.55 0.26 -15.69
N THR A 227 -2.94 1.37 -16.30
CA THR A 227 -3.49 1.43 -17.67
C THR A 227 -2.40 1.53 -18.74
N SER A 228 -1.34 2.29 -18.47
CA SER A 228 -0.28 2.64 -19.43
C SER A 228 1.11 2.15 -19.00
N GLY A 229 1.27 1.67 -17.76
CA GLY A 229 2.54 1.20 -17.23
C GLY A 229 2.91 -0.23 -17.64
N THR A 230 4.15 -0.59 -17.33
CA THR A 230 4.72 -1.92 -17.51
C THR A 230 4.49 -2.74 -16.23
N LYS A 231 4.13 -4.02 -16.38
CA LYS A 231 4.04 -4.96 -15.25
C LYS A 231 5.44 -5.38 -14.79
N TYR A 232 5.62 -5.53 -13.48
CA TYR A 232 6.84 -6.12 -12.94
C TYR A 232 6.99 -7.56 -13.42
N LYS A 233 8.22 -7.97 -13.72
CA LYS A 233 8.55 -9.34 -14.13
C LYS A 233 8.72 -10.22 -12.89
N GLU A 234 8.16 -11.43 -12.92
CA GLU A 234 8.37 -12.45 -11.87
C GLU A 234 8.12 -11.91 -10.45
N GLY A 235 7.07 -11.11 -10.26
CA GLY A 235 6.83 -10.41 -8.99
C GLY A 235 6.33 -11.29 -7.84
N CYS A 236 6.51 -10.73 -6.64
CA CYS A 236 6.00 -11.13 -5.34
C CYS A 236 5.74 -9.85 -4.52
#